data_AF-A0AAV2A5D3-F1
#
_entry.id   AF-A0AAV2A5D3-F1
#
_cell.length_a   1.000
_cell.length_b   1.000
_cell.length_c   1.000
_cell.angle_alpha   90.00
_cell.angle_beta   90.00
_cell.angle_gamma   90.00
#
_symmetry.space_group_name_H-M   'P 1'
#
loop_
_entity.id
_entity.type
_entity.pdbx_description
1 polymer ?
#
loop_
_entity_poly.entity_id
_entity_poly.type
_entity_poly.pdbx_seq_one_letter_code
_entity_poly.pdbx_strand_id
1 'polypeptide(L)'
;MIERKYDCFLVHVGTNNIQLDSVEVILQKYKLLIKEILQINPKAKVICSSLIPRGINYFKKDFWTTKDDIKILNHKIDSINIELKRLCSDHEALLFCSSSKSTWYGFLGYDGLHLNRRGNHHLSNLFYDVLKSFISLENASEKIKMCHSVVPDLLDSTEFPPLSCSEQPPLLLSSLKHTFCD
;
A
#
# COMPACT_ATOMS: atom_id res chain seq x y z
N MET A 1 -21.22 17.92 -14.94
CA MET A 1 -20.07 17.05 -14.61
C MET A 1 -19.50 17.55 -13.30
N ILE A 2 -19.42 16.72 -12.27
CA ILE A 2 -18.75 17.11 -11.03
C ILE A 2 -17.25 17.20 -11.36
N GLU A 3 -16.68 18.38 -11.17
CA GLU A 3 -15.25 18.64 -11.33
C GLU A 3 -14.41 17.61 -10.57
N ARG A 4 -13.26 17.22 -11.14
CA ARG A 4 -12.24 16.40 -10.48
C ARG A 4 -11.76 17.10 -9.22
N LYS A 5 -12.40 16.84 -8.08
CA LYS A 5 -12.08 17.56 -6.84
C LYS A 5 -10.83 16.99 -6.15
N TYR A 6 -10.57 15.70 -6.30
CA TYR A 6 -9.45 15.02 -5.64
C TYR A 6 -8.91 13.86 -6.48
N ASP A 7 -7.58 13.75 -6.56
CA ASP A 7 -6.89 12.65 -7.26
C ASP A 7 -6.74 11.39 -6.40
N CYS A 8 -6.81 11.54 -5.06
CA CYS A 8 -6.64 10.45 -4.12
C CYS A 8 -7.60 10.58 -2.92
N PHE A 9 -8.14 9.44 -2.48
CA PHE A 9 -8.95 9.30 -1.27
C PHE A 9 -8.25 8.38 -0.28
N LEU A 10 -8.07 8.83 0.95
CA LEU A 10 -7.57 8.01 2.05
C LEU A 10 -8.75 7.51 2.89
N VAL A 11 -8.90 6.20 2.99
CA VAL A 11 -9.94 5.53 3.78
C VAL A 11 -9.32 4.92 5.03
N HIS A 12 -9.52 5.60 6.17
CA HIS A 12 -9.10 5.15 7.50
C HIS A 12 -10.32 5.06 8.42
N VAL A 13 -11.09 3.97 8.30
CA VAL A 13 -12.34 3.74 9.04
C VAL A 13 -12.49 2.27 9.41
N GLY A 14 -13.46 1.93 10.26
CA GLY A 14 -13.90 0.55 10.47
C GLY A 14 -13.57 -0.04 11.85
N THR A 15 -12.73 0.61 12.65
CA THR A 15 -12.45 0.12 14.01
C THR A 15 -13.71 0.08 14.87
N ASN A 16 -14.68 0.99 14.66
CA ASN A 16 -15.95 1.02 15.40
C ASN A 16 -16.90 -0.13 15.04
N ASN A 17 -16.75 -0.73 13.85
CA ASN A 17 -17.63 -1.79 13.37
C ASN A 17 -17.26 -3.18 13.94
N ILE A 18 -16.04 -3.34 14.45
CA ILE A 18 -15.46 -4.65 14.82
C ILE A 18 -16.30 -5.38 15.87
N GLN A 19 -16.92 -4.66 16.80
CA GLN A 19 -17.71 -5.27 17.88
C GLN A 19 -19.03 -5.87 17.38
N LEU A 20 -19.65 -5.30 16.33
CA LEU A 20 -21.01 -5.64 15.92
C LEU A 20 -21.05 -6.41 14.59
N ASP A 21 -20.27 -5.98 13.61
CA ASP A 21 -20.34 -6.49 12.23
C ASP A 21 -19.37 -7.66 12.04
N SER A 22 -19.74 -8.68 11.25
CA SER A 22 -18.81 -9.74 10.85
C SER A 22 -17.71 -9.22 9.92
N VAL A 23 -16.65 -10.01 9.70
CA VAL A 23 -15.57 -9.66 8.76
C VAL A 23 -16.13 -9.43 7.35
N GLU A 24 -17.03 -10.31 6.92
CA GLU A 24 -17.68 -10.24 5.61
C GLU A 24 -18.51 -8.96 5.46
N VAL A 25 -19.31 -8.60 6.48
CA VAL A 25 -20.12 -7.37 6.47
C VAL A 25 -19.24 -6.14 6.36
N ILE A 26 -18.13 -6.08 7.11
CA ILE A 26 -17.19 -4.96 7.06
C ILE A 26 -16.56 -4.86 5.67
N LEU A 27 -16.12 -5.98 5.07
CA LEU A 27 -15.55 -5.99 3.73
C LEU A 27 -16.56 -5.57 2.66
N GLN A 28 -17.83 -5.94 2.79
CA GLN A 28 -18.87 -5.46 1.88
C GLN A 28 -19.07 -3.95 1.98
N LYS A 29 -19.04 -3.38 3.19
CA LYS A 29 -19.09 -1.92 3.38
C LYS A 29 -17.90 -1.22 2.70
N TYR A 30 -16.70 -1.79 2.82
CA TYR A 30 -15.53 -1.30 2.08
C TYR A 30 -15.73 -1.33 0.56
N LYS A 31 -16.22 -2.46 0.01
CA LYS A 31 -16.49 -2.59 -1.43
C LYS A 31 -17.49 -1.55 -1.94
N LEU A 32 -18.57 -1.32 -1.18
CA LEU A 32 -19.59 -0.33 -1.53
C LEU A 32 -19.00 1.09 -1.51
N LEU A 33 -18.27 1.45 -0.46
CA LEU A 33 -17.62 2.76 -0.36
C LEU A 33 -16.64 3.02 -1.51
N ILE A 34 -15.78 2.04 -1.80
CA ILE A 34 -14.81 2.13 -2.90
C ILE A 34 -15.54 2.29 -4.23
N LYS A 35 -16.59 1.51 -4.47
CA LYS A 35 -17.42 1.60 -5.67
C LYS A 35 -18.02 3.00 -5.83
N GLU A 36 -18.59 3.57 -4.77
CA GLU A 36 -19.17 4.91 -4.79
C GLU A 36 -18.11 5.98 -5.10
N ILE A 37 -16.92 5.90 -4.47
CA ILE A 37 -15.81 6.82 -4.76
C ILE A 37 -15.43 6.76 -6.24
N LEU A 38 -15.24 5.55 -6.78
CA LEU A 38 -14.82 5.36 -8.17
C LEU A 38 -15.94 5.65 -9.18
N GLN A 39 -17.22 5.56 -8.79
CA GLN A 39 -18.32 6.04 -9.63
C GLN A 39 -18.32 7.55 -9.78
N ILE A 40 -17.96 8.28 -8.71
CA ILE A 40 -17.88 9.75 -8.71
C ILE A 40 -16.61 10.21 -9.44
N ASN A 41 -15.48 9.56 -9.18
CA ASN A 41 -14.22 9.84 -9.86
C ASN A 41 -13.51 8.54 -10.28
N PRO A 42 -13.76 8.04 -11.50
CA PRO A 42 -13.16 6.80 -12.01
C PRO A 42 -11.63 6.82 -12.12
N LYS A 43 -11.02 8.01 -12.08
CA LYS A 43 -9.56 8.18 -12.17
C LYS A 43 -8.89 8.34 -10.81
N ALA A 44 -9.67 8.48 -9.73
CA ALA A 44 -9.09 8.61 -8.40
C ALA A 44 -8.41 7.32 -7.95
N LYS A 45 -7.36 7.46 -7.15
CA LYS A 45 -6.84 6.36 -6.35
C LYS A 45 -7.50 6.32 -4.98
N VAL A 46 -7.63 5.12 -4.44
CA VAL A 46 -8.16 4.91 -3.08
C VAL A 46 -7.12 4.18 -2.25
N ILE A 47 -6.59 4.85 -1.23
CA ILE A 47 -5.69 4.27 -0.24
C ILE A 47 -6.53 3.75 0.91
N CYS A 48 -6.60 2.43 1.08
CA CYS A 48 -7.20 1.80 2.25
C CYS A 48 -6.12 1.57 3.30
N SER A 49 -6.26 2.16 4.48
CA SER A 49 -5.34 1.90 5.58
C SER A 49 -5.70 0.60 6.30
N SER A 50 -4.71 -0.11 6.82
CA SER A 50 -4.92 -1.17 7.80
C SER A 50 -5.61 -0.62 9.05
N LEU A 51 -6.57 -1.37 9.57
CA LEU A 51 -7.11 -1.17 10.91
C LEU A 51 -6.00 -1.35 11.95
N ILE A 52 -5.95 -0.42 12.90
CA ILE A 52 -4.98 -0.43 13.99
C ILE A 52 -5.52 -1.28 15.13
N PRO A 53 -4.73 -2.21 15.71
CA PRO A 53 -5.14 -3.04 16.83
C PRO A 53 -5.43 -2.19 18.06
N ARG A 54 -6.36 -2.68 18.88
CA ARG A 54 -6.75 -2.06 20.14
C ARG A 54 -5.85 -2.55 21.27
N GLY A 55 -5.69 -1.70 22.28
CA GLY A 55 -5.00 -1.97 23.52
C GLY A 55 -5.94 -1.93 24.72
N ILE A 56 -5.36 -2.07 25.91
CA ILE A 56 -6.10 -2.01 27.17
C ILE A 56 -6.55 -0.57 27.41
N ASN A 57 -7.82 -0.39 27.79
CA ASN A 57 -8.33 0.88 28.26
C ASN A 57 -8.01 1.05 29.75
N TYR A 58 -7.14 2.00 30.08
CA TYR A 58 -6.69 2.26 31.45
C TYR A 58 -7.56 3.30 32.18
N PHE A 59 -8.51 3.96 31.51
CA PHE A 59 -9.37 4.98 32.13
C PHE A 59 -10.56 4.42 32.91
N LYS A 60 -11.02 3.22 32.56
CA LYS A 60 -12.23 2.65 33.14
C LYS A 60 -11.90 1.35 33.85
N LYS A 61 -11.90 1.38 35.18
CA LYS A 61 -11.79 0.17 36.03
C LYS A 61 -12.91 -0.85 35.74
N ASP A 62 -14.05 -0.38 35.23
CA ASP A 62 -15.24 -1.20 34.96
C ASP A 62 -15.53 -1.42 33.46
N PHE A 63 -14.61 -1.07 32.55
CA PHE A 63 -14.80 -1.42 31.13
C PHE A 63 -14.29 -2.85 30.93
N TRP A 64 -15.25 -3.77 30.96
CA TRP A 64 -15.10 -5.22 30.77
C TRP A 64 -14.61 -5.59 29.38
N THR A 65 -13.45 -5.09 28.95
CA THR A 65 -12.71 -5.66 27.83
C THR A 65 -11.51 -6.34 28.43
N THR A 66 -11.67 -7.62 28.74
CA THR A 66 -10.57 -8.45 29.24
C THR A 66 -9.44 -8.48 28.21
N LYS A 67 -8.24 -8.89 28.63
CA LYS A 67 -7.14 -9.12 27.68
C LYS A 67 -7.55 -10.10 26.57
N ASP A 68 -8.42 -11.05 26.89
CA ASP A 68 -8.95 -12.03 25.94
C ASP A 68 -9.92 -11.39 24.94
N ASP A 69 -10.81 -10.49 25.40
CA ASP A 69 -11.70 -9.75 24.49
C ASP A 69 -10.90 -8.89 23.50
N ILE A 70 -9.84 -8.21 23.98
CA ILE A 70 -8.94 -7.43 23.11
C ILE A 70 -8.26 -8.34 22.09
N LYS A 71 -7.81 -9.52 22.52
CA LYS A 71 -7.19 -10.50 21.64
C LYS A 71 -8.15 -10.98 20.54
N ILE A 72 -9.41 -11.26 20.89
CA ILE A 72 -10.45 -11.64 19.92
C ILE A 72 -10.71 -10.51 18.92
N LEU A 73 -10.85 -9.27 19.40
CA LEU A 73 -11.03 -8.10 18.54
C LEU A 73 -9.83 -7.89 17.60
N ASN A 74 -8.61 -8.05 18.11
CA ASN A 74 -7.40 -7.88 17.32
C ASN A 74 -7.21 -9.00 16.29
N HIS A 75 -7.57 -10.26 16.60
CA HIS A 75 -7.60 -11.32 15.60
C HIS A 75 -8.59 -11.02 14.47
N LYS A 76 -9.75 -10.46 14.80
CA LYS A 76 -10.72 -10.02 13.80
C LYS A 76 -10.19 -8.86 12.95
N ILE A 77 -9.49 -7.91 13.57
CA ILE A 77 -8.75 -6.84 12.85
C ILE A 77 -7.75 -7.44 11.87
N ASP A 78 -6.98 -8.43 12.28
CA ASP A 78 -5.99 -9.08 11.43
C ASP A 78 -6.66 -9.75 10.22
N SER A 79 -7.76 -10.48 10.44
CA SER A 79 -8.55 -11.08 9.35
C SER A 79 -9.08 -10.02 8.37
N ILE A 80 -9.61 -8.90 8.87
CA ILE A 80 -10.08 -7.79 8.02
C ILE A 80 -8.91 -7.21 7.22
N ASN A 81 -7.75 -6.98 7.85
CA ASN A 81 -6.58 -6.40 7.21
C ASN A 81 -6.02 -7.30 6.11
N ILE A 82 -6.01 -8.62 6.32
CA ILE A 82 -5.58 -9.60 5.31
C ILE A 82 -6.50 -9.53 4.08
N GLU A 83 -7.81 -9.58 4.29
CA GLU A 83 -8.77 -9.54 3.18
C GLU A 83 -8.83 -8.18 2.50
N LEU A 84 -8.70 -7.08 3.24
CA LEU A 84 -8.64 -5.73 2.69
C LEU A 84 -7.38 -5.54 1.84
N LYS A 85 -6.24 -6.09 2.27
CA LYS A 85 -5.01 -6.11 1.48
C LYS A 85 -5.22 -6.88 0.17
N ARG A 86 -5.84 -8.06 0.22
CA ARG A 86 -6.16 -8.86 -0.96
C ARG A 86 -7.06 -8.07 -1.93
N LEU A 87 -8.14 -7.48 -1.41
CA LEU A 87 -9.04 -6.63 -2.18
C LEU A 87 -8.32 -5.47 -2.88
N CYS A 88 -7.37 -4.81 -2.21
CA CYS A 88 -6.60 -3.74 -2.84
C CYS A 88 -5.61 -4.25 -3.88
N SER A 89 -5.12 -5.49 -3.73
CA SER A 89 -4.17 -6.11 -4.67
C SER A 89 -4.86 -6.48 -5.99
N ASP A 90 -6.17 -6.75 -5.94
CA ASP A 90 -6.96 -7.19 -7.10
C ASP A 90 -7.40 -6.02 -8.01
N HIS A 91 -7.07 -4.75 -7.67
CA HIS A 91 -7.58 -3.58 -8.40
C HIS A 91 -6.56 -2.43 -8.47
N GLU A 92 -6.18 -2.02 -9.68
CA GLU A 92 -5.12 -1.02 -9.94
C GLU A 92 -5.36 0.38 -9.35
N ALA A 93 -6.61 0.74 -9.11
CA ALA A 93 -6.96 2.01 -8.48
C ALA A 93 -6.79 2.00 -6.94
N LEU A 94 -6.54 0.83 -6.35
CA LEU A 94 -6.50 0.66 -4.91
C LEU A 94 -5.08 0.48 -4.42
N LEU A 95 -4.80 1.05 -3.25
CA LEU A 95 -3.53 0.91 -2.55
C LEU A 95 -3.81 0.52 -1.11
N PHE A 96 -3.04 -0.44 -0.59
CA PHE A 96 -3.14 -0.83 0.81
C PHE A 96 -1.99 -0.21 1.62
N CYS A 97 -2.33 0.61 2.62
CA CYS A 97 -1.36 1.23 3.51
C CYS A 97 -1.32 0.49 4.84
N SER A 98 -0.19 -0.13 5.17
CA SER A 98 0.00 -0.81 6.46
C SER A 98 1.41 -0.59 7.00
N SER A 99 1.58 -0.74 8.31
CA SER A 99 2.91 -0.75 8.91
C SER A 99 3.54 -2.13 8.79
N SER A 100 4.82 -2.17 8.42
CA SER A 100 5.66 -3.38 8.52
C SER A 100 6.02 -3.73 9.97
N LYS A 101 5.87 -2.78 10.90
CA LYS A 101 6.14 -3.01 12.32
C LYS A 101 4.95 -3.70 12.97
N SER A 102 5.21 -4.85 13.57
CA SER A 102 4.22 -5.72 14.22
C SER A 102 3.61 -5.16 15.50
N THR A 103 4.05 -4.00 16.00
CA THR A 103 3.60 -3.50 17.30
C THR A 103 3.18 -2.03 17.26
N TRP A 104 1.87 -1.82 17.33
CA TRP A 104 1.26 -0.53 17.68
C TRP A 104 1.31 -0.25 19.20
N TYR A 105 1.91 -1.17 19.98
CA TYR A 105 2.17 -0.99 21.41
C TYR A 105 3.06 0.24 21.64
N GLY A 106 2.62 1.14 22.52
CA GLY A 106 3.28 2.43 22.78
C GLY A 106 2.91 3.55 21.80
N PHE A 107 2.10 3.27 20.78
CA PHE A 107 1.52 4.28 19.88
C PHE A 107 0.06 4.61 20.20
N LEU A 108 -0.59 3.77 21.02
CA LEU A 108 -1.94 4.02 21.55
C LEU A 108 -1.88 4.99 22.75
N GLY A 109 -2.97 5.72 22.94
CA GLY A 109 -3.25 6.48 24.15
C GLY A 109 -3.67 5.57 25.29
N TYR A 110 -3.90 6.18 26.46
CA TYR A 110 -4.32 5.47 27.67
C TYR A 110 -5.71 4.81 27.56
N ASP A 111 -6.53 5.20 26.58
CA ASP A 111 -7.81 4.55 26.32
C ASP A 111 -7.69 3.25 25.52
N GLY A 112 -6.49 2.91 25.04
CA GLY A 112 -6.25 1.72 24.23
C GLY A 112 -6.93 1.76 22.85
N LEU A 113 -7.49 2.89 22.43
CA LEU A 113 -8.24 3.01 21.18
C LEU A 113 -7.65 4.08 20.27
N HIS A 114 -7.45 5.28 20.80
CA HIS A 114 -6.93 6.39 20.01
C HIS A 114 -5.41 6.38 19.98
N LEU A 115 -4.83 6.92 18.92
CA LEU A 115 -3.38 7.09 18.84
C LEU A 115 -2.92 8.23 19.74
N ASN A 116 -1.78 8.04 20.40
CA ASN A 116 -1.06 9.13 21.04
C ASN A 116 -0.32 9.98 19.98
N ARG A 117 0.38 11.04 20.40
CA ARG A 117 1.10 11.93 19.47
C ARG A 117 2.12 11.17 18.59
N ARG A 118 2.85 10.22 19.18
CA ARG A 118 3.83 9.39 18.47
C ARG A 118 3.13 8.47 17.46
N GLY A 119 1.97 7.93 17.82
CA GLY A 119 1.15 7.08 16.96
C GLY A 119 0.61 7.82 15.75
N ASN A 120 0.07 9.02 15.96
CA ASN A 120 -0.38 9.88 14.86
C ASN A 120 0.77 10.26 13.92
N HIS A 121 1.94 10.58 14.46
CA HIS A 121 3.12 10.86 13.64
C HIS A 121 3.55 9.64 12.82
N HIS A 122 3.58 8.45 13.43
CA HIS A 122 3.89 7.21 12.72
C HIS A 122 2.88 6.90 11.60
N LEU A 123 1.58 7.01 11.88
CA LEU A 123 0.54 6.81 10.87
C LEU A 123 0.64 7.82 9.73
N SER A 124 0.89 9.09 10.04
CA SER A 124 1.11 10.14 9.02
C SER A 124 2.28 9.81 8.10
N ASN A 125 3.39 9.31 8.64
CA ASN A 125 4.56 8.93 7.83
C ASN A 125 4.24 7.75 6.91
N LEU A 126 3.46 6.76 7.38
CA LEU A 126 3.02 5.65 6.53
C LEU A 126 2.19 6.15 5.34
N PHE A 127 1.26 7.07 5.56
CA PHE A 127 0.48 7.67 4.48
C PHE A 127 1.35 8.45 3.51
N TYR A 128 2.30 9.23 4.04
CA TYR A 128 3.26 9.97 3.21
C TYR A 128 4.09 9.03 2.33
N ASP A 129 4.60 7.93 2.88
CA ASP A 129 5.44 6.98 2.14
C ASP A 129 4.67 6.30 1.00
N VAL A 130 3.40 5.92 1.25
CA VAL A 130 2.53 5.34 0.22
C VAL A 130 2.23 6.36 -0.87
N LEU A 131 1.86 7.59 -0.50
CA LEU A 131 1.58 8.67 -1.45
C LEU A 131 2.81 9.02 -2.29
N LYS A 132 3.98 9.13 -1.66
CA LYS A 132 5.25 9.44 -2.34
C LYS A 132 5.64 8.34 -3.33
N SER A 133 5.50 7.08 -2.92
CA SER A 133 5.79 5.92 -3.78
C SER A 133 4.88 5.93 -5.00
N PHE A 134 3.59 6.22 -4.80
CA PHE A 134 2.60 6.33 -5.85
C PHE A 134 2.93 7.44 -6.86
N ILE A 135 3.15 8.67 -6.40
CA ILE A 135 3.49 9.82 -7.28
C ILE A 135 4.78 9.54 -8.07
N SER A 136 5.75 8.88 -7.44
CA SER A 136 7.02 8.52 -8.10
C SER A 136 6.80 7.49 -9.23
N LEU A 137 5.90 6.52 -9.02
CA LEU A 137 5.51 5.53 -10.02
C LEU A 137 4.78 6.14 -11.22
N GLU A 138 3.86 7.08 -10.98
CA GLU A 138 3.15 7.78 -12.07
C GLU A 138 4.12 8.59 -12.93
N ASN A 139 5.00 9.37 -12.30
CA ASN A 139 6.02 10.15 -13.01
C ASN A 139 6.97 9.27 -13.83
N ALA A 140 7.31 8.07 -13.34
CA ALA A 140 8.13 7.11 -14.09
C ALA A 140 7.37 6.53 -15.29
N SER A 141 6.10 6.17 -15.11
CA SER A 141 5.23 5.65 -16.18
C SER A 141 5.01 6.68 -17.29
N GLU A 142 4.79 7.95 -16.94
CA GLU A 142 4.66 9.04 -17.91
C GLU A 142 5.96 9.25 -18.70
N LYS A 143 7.12 9.21 -18.04
CA LYS A 143 8.42 9.29 -18.72
C LYS A 143 8.61 8.14 -19.72
N ILE A 144 8.25 6.91 -19.34
CA ILE A 144 8.32 5.74 -20.24
C ILE A 144 7.38 5.91 -21.45
N LYS A 145 6.14 6.35 -21.23
CA LYS A 145 5.19 6.62 -22.33
C LYS A 145 5.70 7.70 -23.28
N MET A 146 6.29 8.78 -22.74
CA MET A 146 6.93 9.82 -23.57
C MET A 146 8.08 9.24 -24.38
N CYS A 147 8.97 8.44 -23.77
CA CYS A 147 10.06 7.78 -24.48
C CYS A 147 9.57 6.87 -25.62
N HIS A 148 8.49 6.11 -25.41
CA HIS A 148 7.90 5.28 -26.48
C HIS A 148 7.20 6.10 -27.58
N SER A 149 6.62 7.26 -27.25
CA SER A 149 6.01 8.16 -28.25
C SER A 149 7.03 8.95 -29.08
N VAL A 150 8.27 9.07 -28.60
CA VAL A 150 9.39 9.75 -29.28
C VAL A 150 10.15 8.80 -30.23
N VAL A 151 9.69 7.55 -30.37
CA VAL A 151 10.11 6.67 -31.46
C VAL A 151 8.98 6.53 -32.49
N PRO A 152 8.75 7.53 -33.37
CA PRO A 152 8.07 7.28 -34.64
C PRO A 152 9.09 6.70 -35.64
N ASP A 153 8.72 5.55 -36.23
CA ASP A 153 9.18 5.10 -37.56
C ASP A 153 10.68 4.82 -37.80
N LEU A 154 11.35 4.04 -36.96
CA LEU A 154 12.64 3.45 -37.34
C LEU A 154 12.76 1.96 -37.03
N LEU A 155 11.76 1.18 -37.42
CA LEU A 155 11.90 -0.25 -37.65
C LEU A 155 11.16 -0.60 -38.95
N ASP A 156 11.69 -0.07 -40.06
CA ASP A 156 11.51 -0.74 -41.35
C ASP A 156 12.43 -1.96 -41.33
N SER A 157 11.85 -3.12 -41.03
CA SER A 157 12.54 -4.39 -40.87
C SER A 157 12.85 -5.05 -42.21
N THR A 158 13.50 -4.32 -43.12
CA THR A 158 14.13 -4.88 -44.31
C THR A 158 15.47 -4.21 -44.54
N GLU A 159 16.52 -5.03 -44.68
CA GLU A 159 17.93 -4.69 -44.91
C GLU A 159 18.84 -4.53 -43.68
N PHE A 160 19.05 -5.65 -42.98
CA PHE A 160 20.41 -5.93 -42.49
C PHE A 160 21.15 -6.72 -43.58
N PRO A 161 22.27 -6.23 -44.14
CA PRO A 161 23.16 -7.08 -44.91
C PRO A 161 23.81 -8.10 -43.95
N PRO A 162 24.15 -9.31 -44.41
CA PRO A 162 24.77 -10.30 -43.55
C PRO A 162 26.13 -9.80 -43.08
N LEU A 163 26.33 -9.79 -41.76
CA LEU A 163 27.62 -9.53 -41.11
C LEU A 163 28.62 -10.60 -41.58
N SER A 164 29.68 -10.19 -42.28
CA SER A 164 30.82 -11.05 -42.58
C SER A 164 31.63 -11.32 -41.32
N CYS A 165 31.89 -12.59 -41.04
CA CYS A 165 32.77 -13.04 -39.97
C CYS A 165 34.23 -12.60 -40.18
N SER A 166 34.65 -11.54 -39.50
CA SER A 166 36.02 -11.24 -39.05
C SER A 166 35.91 -9.88 -38.36
N GLU A 167 36.06 -9.71 -37.05
CA GLU A 167 37.24 -10.00 -36.24
C GLU A 167 36.80 -10.17 -34.77
N GLN A 168 37.16 -11.28 -34.14
CA GLN A 168 37.09 -11.42 -32.68
C GLN A 168 38.38 -10.88 -32.05
N PRO A 169 38.34 -10.00 -31.05
CA PRO A 169 39.48 -9.81 -30.16
C PRO A 169 39.56 -10.99 -29.17
N PRO A 170 40.77 -11.40 -28.76
CA PRO A 170 40.97 -12.63 -27.99
C PRO A 170 40.40 -12.54 -26.58
N LEU A 171 39.70 -13.61 -26.18
CA LEU A 171 39.40 -13.93 -24.78
C LEU A 171 40.71 -14.00 -23.98
N LEU A 172 40.87 -13.13 -22.99
CA LEU A 172 41.82 -13.34 -21.91
C LEU A 172 41.06 -13.69 -20.62
N LEU A 173 41.13 -14.98 -20.33
CA LEU A 173 40.79 -15.62 -19.08
C LEU A 173 41.91 -15.34 -18.06
N SER A 174 41.62 -14.67 -16.94
CA SER A 174 42.27 -14.79 -15.62
C SER A 174 41.78 -13.63 -14.74
N SER A 175 41.54 -13.71 -13.44
CA SER A 175 41.50 -14.79 -12.48
C SER A 175 40.72 -14.25 -11.27
N LEU A 176 40.02 -15.14 -10.55
CA LEU A 176 39.46 -14.85 -9.23
C LEU A 176 40.51 -14.23 -8.31
N LYS A 177 40.16 -13.15 -7.59
CA LYS A 177 40.51 -13.00 -6.17
C LYS A 177 39.37 -12.31 -5.41
N HIS A 178 38.71 -13.10 -4.57
CA HIS A 178 38.06 -12.62 -3.36
C HIS A 178 39.08 -11.91 -2.47
N THR A 179 38.66 -10.84 -1.80
CA THR A 179 39.28 -10.42 -0.53
C THR A 179 38.22 -9.71 0.31
N PHE A 180 37.89 -10.37 1.43
CA PHE A 180 37.32 -9.76 2.64
C PHE A 180 38.38 -8.87 3.30
N CYS A 181 37.93 -7.82 4.00
CA CYS A 181 38.53 -7.12 5.16
C CYS A 181 37.51 -6.03 5.56
N ASP A 182 37.14 -5.74 6.80
CA ASP A 182 37.21 -6.34 8.14
C ASP A 182 36.05 -5.71 8.93
#